data_AF-A0A315F2S8-F1
#
_entry.id   AF-A0A315F2S8-F1
#
_cell.length_a   1.000
_cell.length_b   1.000
_cell.length_c   1.000
_cell.angle_alpha   90.00
_cell.angle_beta   90.00
_cell.angle_gamma   90.00
#
_symmetry.space_group_name_H-M   'P 1'
#
loop_
_entity.id
_entity.type
_entity.pdbx_description
1 polymer ?
#
loop_
_entity_poly.entity_id
_entity_poly.type
_entity_poly.pdbx_seq_one_letter_code
_entity_poly.pdbx_strand_id
1 'polypeptide(L)'
;MSWSANKRWALWATQAAPQDPICITKSFTTAWPCTLPKLWQLGPSSDNLGYSKRKGENMFGSKKTTHTPLVMGHEKFDTLIGRNAEIHGCLKLNESVRIDGKVVGNIEAPKDSAISVVIGSNGEIQGDVMASRIVVAGKVSGNIYAYERVELMASALVQGDIKYASMAVEHGARLLGLMLQIEGNEVPANLGRDAQAAIHKAKTAGQPD
;
A
#
# COMPACT_ATOMS: atom_id res chain seq x y z
N MET A 1 37.86 26.21 61.90
CA MET A 1 38.05 25.21 60.83
C MET A 1 38.30 25.96 59.53
N SER A 2 39.49 25.74 58.97
CA SER A 2 40.13 26.32 57.76
C SER A 2 39.18 26.44 56.55
N TRP A 3 39.01 27.59 55.89
CA TRP A 3 39.85 28.31 54.89
C TRP A 3 39.81 27.79 53.44
N SER A 4 39.35 28.71 52.58
CA SER A 4 39.80 29.04 51.21
C SER A 4 39.34 28.27 49.97
N ALA A 5 38.83 29.08 49.03
CA ALA A 5 38.74 28.83 47.60
C ALA A 5 40.14 28.90 46.91
N ASN A 6 40.30 28.21 45.78
CA ASN A 6 41.10 28.62 44.59
C ASN A 6 40.89 27.58 43.47
N LYS A 7 40.38 27.95 42.29
CA LYS A 7 41.08 28.48 41.08
C LYS A 7 42.14 27.53 40.47
N ARG A 8 41.75 26.95 39.32
CA ARG A 8 42.38 26.88 37.97
C ARG A 8 43.84 26.42 37.83
N TRP A 9 44.16 26.06 36.57
CA TRP A 9 45.47 25.90 35.88
C TRP A 9 46.35 24.71 36.36
N ALA A 10 46.99 23.86 35.54
CA ALA A 10 47.26 23.84 34.10
C ALA A 10 47.64 22.42 33.61
N LEU A 11 47.47 22.18 32.31
CA LEU A 11 48.40 21.56 31.36
C LEU A 11 49.26 20.34 31.78
N TRP A 12 49.11 19.24 31.06
CA TRP A 12 50.21 18.67 30.26
C TRP A 12 49.65 17.75 29.16
N ALA A 13 50.20 17.93 27.96
CA ALA A 13 50.02 17.06 26.81
C ALA A 13 50.56 15.66 27.11
N THR A 14 49.97 14.61 26.58
CA THR A 14 50.74 13.50 25.98
C THR A 14 49.91 12.79 24.92
N GLN A 15 50.43 12.93 23.71
CA GLN A 15 50.10 12.27 22.47
C GLN A 15 50.58 10.80 22.52
N ALA A 16 49.77 9.84 22.05
CA ALA A 16 50.28 8.57 21.53
C ALA A 16 49.17 7.78 20.81
N ALA A 17 49.26 7.72 19.48
CA ALA A 17 48.85 6.56 18.71
C ALA A 17 49.92 5.45 18.87
N PRO A 18 49.52 4.18 18.76
CA PRO A 18 50.11 3.28 17.75
C PRO A 18 48.96 2.51 17.05
N GLN A 19 48.82 2.35 15.74
CA GLN A 19 49.73 1.88 14.70
C GLN A 19 50.65 0.77 15.17
N ASP A 20 50.25 -0.49 14.93
CA ASP A 20 51.21 -1.54 14.61
C ASP A 20 50.83 -2.25 13.29
N PRO A 21 51.75 -2.24 12.30
CA PRO A 21 51.75 -3.00 11.05
C PRO A 21 52.40 -4.38 11.25
N ILE A 22 52.28 -5.34 10.32
CA ILE A 22 53.31 -5.74 9.31
C ILE A 22 52.69 -6.96 8.62
N CYS A 23 52.32 -6.88 7.33
CA CYS A 23 53.09 -7.33 6.15
C CYS A 23 53.55 -8.79 6.24
N ILE A 24 53.35 -9.64 5.24
CA ILE A 24 54.30 -9.77 4.12
C ILE A 24 53.65 -10.67 3.04
N THR A 25 53.50 -10.09 1.83
CA THR A 25 53.85 -10.60 0.49
C THR A 25 53.57 -12.07 0.13
N LYS A 26 53.08 -12.44 -1.06
CA LYS A 26 53.57 -12.08 -2.40
C LYS A 26 52.58 -12.66 -3.44
N SER A 27 52.21 -11.85 -4.43
CA SER A 27 52.08 -12.15 -5.87
C SER A 27 51.76 -13.58 -6.33
N PHE A 28 50.72 -13.75 -7.15
CA PHE A 28 50.76 -14.49 -8.44
C PHE A 28 49.42 -14.25 -9.18
N THR A 29 49.37 -13.26 -10.07
CA THR A 29 49.13 -13.40 -11.53
C THR A 29 48.16 -14.51 -11.95
N THR A 30 47.03 -14.10 -12.55
CA THR A 30 46.38 -14.57 -13.81
C THR A 30 44.87 -14.30 -13.69
N ALA A 31 44.33 -13.27 -14.34
CA ALA A 31 43.90 -13.27 -15.73
C ALA A 31 42.81 -14.34 -15.99
N TRP A 32 41.53 -13.95 -15.96
CA TRP A 32 40.65 -13.89 -17.16
C TRP A 32 39.20 -13.51 -16.82
N PRO A 33 38.53 -12.76 -17.73
CA PRO A 33 37.12 -12.37 -17.63
C PRO A 33 36.22 -13.37 -18.36
N CYS A 34 35.02 -13.62 -17.86
CA CYS A 34 33.98 -14.35 -18.59
C CYS A 34 32.60 -13.76 -18.28
N THR A 35 32.31 -12.61 -18.89
CA THR A 35 30.94 -12.15 -19.13
C THR A 35 30.52 -12.59 -20.54
N LEU A 36 29.45 -13.37 -20.61
CA LEU A 36 28.71 -13.80 -21.80
C LEU A 36 27.23 -13.93 -21.36
N PRO A 37 26.24 -13.85 -22.26
CA PRO A 37 26.00 -12.78 -23.23
C PRO A 37 24.53 -12.32 -23.22
N LYS A 38 24.26 -11.10 -23.70
CA LYS A 38 22.93 -10.74 -24.24
C LYS A 38 23.04 -10.63 -25.75
N LEU A 39 22.66 -11.72 -26.40
CA LEU A 39 22.30 -11.80 -27.80
C LEU A 39 20.94 -11.10 -27.98
N TRP A 40 20.80 -10.24 -28.98
CA TRP A 40 19.69 -10.18 -29.96
C TRP A 40 19.88 -8.89 -30.78
N GLN A 41 20.18 -9.13 -32.05
CA GLN A 41 20.63 -8.20 -33.06
C GLN A 41 19.49 -7.31 -33.58
N LEU A 42 19.79 -6.04 -33.80
CA LEU A 42 19.01 -5.14 -34.65
C LEU A 42 19.53 -5.25 -36.09
N GLY A 43 18.65 -5.60 -37.02
CA GLY A 43 18.89 -5.46 -38.45
C GLY A 43 18.01 -4.32 -39.02
N PRO A 44 18.53 -3.46 -39.91
CA PRO A 44 17.73 -2.55 -40.70
C PRO A 44 17.46 -3.17 -42.08
N SER A 45 16.24 -3.05 -42.60
CA SER A 45 15.98 -3.22 -44.02
C SER A 45 14.78 -2.40 -44.44
N SER A 46 14.98 -1.74 -45.57
CA SER A 46 14.26 -0.62 -46.14
C SER A 46 12.99 -1.02 -46.91
N ASP A 47 12.29 0.03 -47.33
CA ASP A 47 11.40 0.12 -48.49
C ASP A 47 10.07 -0.67 -48.45
N ASN A 48 8.96 0.07 -48.36
CA ASN A 48 8.12 0.12 -49.56
C ASN A 48 7.16 1.31 -49.59
N LEU A 49 7.21 1.97 -50.75
CA LEU A 49 6.29 2.96 -51.27
C LEU A 49 4.96 2.27 -51.63
N GLY A 50 3.81 2.88 -51.33
CA GLY A 50 2.54 2.31 -51.77
C GLY A 50 1.28 3.01 -51.26
N TYR A 51 1.19 4.34 -51.38
CA TYR A 51 -0.06 5.05 -51.10
C TYR A 51 -1.00 4.97 -52.30
N SER A 52 -1.90 3.99 -52.30
CA SER A 52 -2.97 3.85 -53.27
C SER A 52 -4.22 4.62 -52.83
N LYS A 53 -4.58 5.62 -53.62
CA LYS A 53 -5.88 6.31 -53.58
C LYS A 53 -7.01 5.29 -53.75
N ARG A 54 -7.99 5.30 -52.85
CA ARG A 54 -9.40 5.07 -53.23
C ARG A 54 -10.32 6.09 -52.57
N LYS A 55 -10.92 6.88 -53.46
CA LYS A 55 -12.07 7.77 -53.31
C LYS A 55 -13.32 6.91 -53.12
N GLY A 56 -14.29 7.38 -52.33
CA GLY A 56 -15.65 6.85 -52.31
C GLY A 56 -16.33 7.06 -50.97
N GLU A 57 -17.11 8.13 -50.88
CA GLU A 57 -18.11 8.42 -49.85
C GLU A 57 -19.02 7.20 -49.64
N ASN A 58 -19.54 6.92 -48.43
CA ASN A 58 -20.85 7.43 -48.03
C ASN A 58 -21.22 7.09 -46.56
N MET A 59 -22.07 8.00 -46.05
CA MET A 59 -23.02 8.01 -44.92
C MET A 59 -23.30 6.75 -44.07
N PHE A 60 -23.84 7.07 -42.89
CA PHE A 60 -24.78 6.31 -42.04
C PHE A 60 -24.24 5.87 -40.67
N GLY A 61 -24.47 6.76 -39.70
CA GLY A 61 -25.11 6.48 -38.42
C GLY A 61 -24.90 5.11 -37.80
N SER A 62 -24.03 5.06 -36.81
CA SER A 62 -24.35 4.46 -35.51
C SER A 62 -23.37 4.99 -34.47
N LYS A 63 -23.91 5.75 -33.52
CA LYS A 63 -23.24 6.01 -32.24
C LYS A 63 -22.99 4.65 -31.59
N LYS A 64 -21.82 4.07 -31.80
CA LYS A 64 -21.30 3.01 -30.93
C LYS A 64 -20.87 3.70 -29.65
N THR A 65 -21.70 3.60 -28.62
CA THR A 65 -21.34 3.85 -27.24
C THR A 65 -20.10 3.03 -26.94
N THR A 66 -18.94 3.70 -26.92
CA THR A 66 -17.70 3.16 -26.39
C THR A 66 -17.98 2.84 -24.93
N HIS A 67 -18.26 1.56 -24.64
CA HIS A 67 -18.27 1.04 -23.30
C HIS A 67 -16.81 1.07 -22.85
N THR A 68 -16.34 2.22 -22.35
CA THR A 68 -15.15 2.25 -21.51
C THR A 68 -15.48 1.34 -20.33
N PRO A 69 -14.82 0.18 -20.17
CA PRO A 69 -14.94 -0.50 -18.91
C PRO A 69 -14.30 0.46 -17.91
N LEU A 70 -15.15 1.08 -17.09
CA LEU A 70 -14.73 1.58 -15.79
C LEU A 70 -14.25 0.33 -15.06
N VAL A 71 -12.99 -0.06 -15.30
CA VAL A 71 -12.31 -1.08 -14.53
C VAL A 71 -12.16 -0.45 -13.15
N MET A 72 -13.22 -0.57 -12.36
CA MET A 72 -13.10 -0.59 -10.91
C MET A 72 -11.96 -1.58 -10.65
N GLY A 73 -10.90 -1.10 -9.99
CA GLY A 73 -9.66 -1.85 -9.83
C GLY A 73 -9.98 -3.29 -9.45
N HIS A 74 -9.52 -4.25 -10.24
CA HIS A 74 -9.59 -5.64 -9.83
C HIS A 74 -8.74 -5.76 -8.57
N GLU A 75 -9.36 -5.70 -7.40
CA GLU A 75 -8.75 -6.24 -6.19
C GLU A 75 -8.50 -7.72 -6.49
N LYS A 76 -7.25 -8.06 -6.75
CA LYS A 76 -6.83 -9.45 -6.88
C LYS A 76 -6.86 -10.04 -5.48
N PHE A 77 -7.70 -11.05 -5.30
CA PHE A 77 -7.69 -11.90 -4.14
C PHE A 77 -6.88 -13.14 -4.48
N ASP A 78 -5.78 -13.34 -3.76
CA ASP A 78 -4.91 -14.49 -4.01
C ASP A 78 -5.44 -15.73 -3.28
N THR A 79 -6.11 -15.54 -2.14
CA THR A 79 -6.68 -16.63 -1.33
C THR A 79 -8.20 -16.52 -1.20
N LEU A 80 -8.90 -17.63 -1.43
CA LEU A 80 -10.35 -17.76 -1.24
C LEU A 80 -10.65 -18.95 -0.32
N ILE A 81 -11.32 -18.67 0.80
CA ILE A 81 -11.81 -19.70 1.72
C ILE A 81 -13.30 -19.91 1.44
N GLY A 82 -13.64 -21.12 0.99
CA GLY A 82 -15.00 -21.47 0.60
C GLY A 82 -15.97 -21.65 1.78
N ARG A 83 -17.27 -21.63 1.48
CA ARG A 83 -18.38 -21.72 2.46
C ARG A 83 -18.36 -22.96 3.35
N ASN A 84 -17.79 -24.06 2.86
CA ASN A 84 -17.75 -25.34 3.57
C ASN A 84 -16.40 -25.60 4.25
N ALA A 85 -15.53 -24.58 4.32
CA ALA A 85 -14.28 -24.66 5.05
C ALA A 85 -14.47 -24.17 6.49
N GLU A 86 -13.93 -24.93 7.43
CA GLU A 86 -13.78 -24.51 8.82
C GLU A 86 -12.29 -24.53 9.18
N ILE A 87 -11.79 -23.41 9.68
CA ILE A 87 -10.38 -23.24 10.04
C ILE A 87 -10.29 -22.97 11.53
N HIS A 88 -9.45 -23.73 12.22
CA HIS A 88 -9.15 -23.55 13.63
C HIS A 88 -7.68 -23.13 13.81
N GLY A 89 -7.43 -22.03 14.51
CA GLY A 89 -6.09 -21.54 14.82
C GLY A 89 -5.83 -20.10 14.36
N CYS A 90 -4.55 -19.73 14.25
CA CYS A 90 -4.13 -18.39 13.83
C CYS A 90 -3.79 -18.38 12.33
N LEU A 91 -4.40 -17.48 11.57
CA LEU A 91 -4.16 -17.26 10.15
C LEU A 91 -3.25 -16.05 9.97
N LYS A 92 -2.07 -16.26 9.39
CA LYS A 92 -1.17 -15.18 8.99
C LYS A 92 -1.29 -14.95 7.49
N LEU A 93 -1.65 -13.73 7.12
CA LEU A 93 -1.92 -13.35 5.74
C LEU A 93 -0.77 -12.50 5.20
N ASN A 94 -0.29 -12.82 4.00
CA ASN A 94 0.69 -11.99 3.28
C ASN A 94 0.07 -11.21 2.12
N GLU A 95 -1.12 -11.65 1.69
CA GLU A 95 -1.86 -11.17 0.52
C GLU A 95 -3.36 -11.09 0.85
N SER A 96 -4.12 -10.46 -0.05
CA SER A 96 -5.56 -10.25 0.15
C SER A 96 -6.34 -11.56 0.15
N VAL A 97 -7.29 -11.68 1.07
CA VAL A 97 -8.07 -12.90 1.28
C VAL A 97 -9.56 -12.60 1.29
N ARG A 98 -10.33 -13.55 0.74
CA ARG A 98 -11.78 -13.59 0.86
C ARG A 98 -12.22 -14.83 1.64
N ILE A 99 -13.05 -14.62 2.65
CA ILE A 99 -13.51 -15.65 3.59
C ILE A 99 -15.03 -15.75 3.50
N ASP A 100 -15.52 -16.85 2.92
CA ASP A 100 -16.94 -17.17 2.84
C ASP A 100 -17.33 -18.33 3.80
N GLY A 101 -16.37 -18.90 4.56
CA GLY A 101 -16.55 -20.01 5.50
C GLY A 101 -16.43 -19.63 6.98
N LYS A 102 -16.14 -20.61 7.85
CA LYS A 102 -16.04 -20.42 9.30
C LYS A 102 -14.59 -20.38 9.75
N VAL A 103 -14.23 -19.38 10.56
CA VAL A 103 -12.89 -19.24 11.14
C VAL A 103 -12.99 -19.09 12.65
N VAL A 104 -12.35 -19.99 13.38
CA VAL A 104 -12.26 -19.96 14.84
C VAL A 104 -10.80 -19.74 15.23
N GLY A 105 -10.50 -18.50 15.59
CA GLY A 105 -9.16 -18.04 15.96
C GLY A 105 -8.82 -16.68 15.33
N ASN A 106 -7.55 -16.30 15.43
CA ASN A 106 -7.11 -14.95 15.12
C ASN A 106 -6.63 -14.82 13.68
N ILE A 107 -6.88 -13.66 13.08
CA ILE A 107 -6.41 -13.33 11.73
C ILE A 107 -5.45 -12.16 11.84
N GLU A 108 -4.20 -12.37 11.43
CA GLU A 108 -3.13 -11.39 11.51
C GLU A 108 -2.63 -11.07 10.11
N ALA A 109 -2.78 -9.80 9.69
CA ALA A 109 -2.11 -9.25 8.53
C ALA A 109 -1.07 -8.20 8.97
N PRO A 110 0.14 -8.20 8.36
CA PRO A 110 1.19 -7.24 8.65
C PRO A 110 0.75 -5.82 8.28
N LYS A 111 1.15 -4.84 9.11
CA LYS A 111 0.84 -3.42 8.90
C LYS A 111 1.56 -2.83 7.69
N ASP A 112 2.72 -3.37 7.31
CA ASP A 112 3.55 -2.84 6.22
C ASP A 112 2.97 -3.09 4.83
N SER A 113 2.01 -4.01 4.71
CA SER A 113 1.36 -4.36 3.45
C SER A 113 -0.11 -3.93 3.45
N ALA A 114 -0.56 -3.36 2.33
CA ALA A 114 -1.96 -3.00 2.10
C ALA A 114 -2.80 -4.25 1.78
N ILE A 115 -3.02 -5.10 2.78
CA ILE A 115 -3.77 -6.36 2.66
C ILE A 115 -5.26 -6.10 2.93
N SER A 116 -6.10 -6.60 2.01
CA SER A 116 -7.56 -6.54 2.11
C SER A 116 -8.12 -7.88 2.59
N VAL A 117 -8.91 -7.84 3.66
CA VAL A 117 -9.64 -9.00 4.19
C VAL A 117 -11.12 -8.79 3.96
N VAL A 118 -11.72 -9.66 3.14
CA VAL A 118 -13.15 -9.60 2.82
C VAL A 118 -13.86 -10.78 3.47
N ILE A 119 -14.81 -10.49 4.35
CA ILE A 119 -15.68 -11.47 4.98
C ILE A 119 -16.99 -11.47 4.20
N GLY A 120 -17.26 -12.55 3.48
CA GLY A 120 -18.49 -12.69 2.71
C GLY A 120 -19.73 -12.86 3.60
N SER A 121 -20.91 -12.85 2.99
CA SER A 121 -22.19 -12.91 3.72
C SER A 121 -22.39 -14.20 4.51
N ASN A 122 -21.79 -15.31 4.07
CA ASN A 122 -21.81 -16.59 4.78
C ASN A 122 -20.61 -16.77 5.72
N GLY A 123 -19.69 -15.80 5.76
CA GLY A 123 -18.51 -15.86 6.59
C GLY A 123 -18.86 -15.67 8.07
N GLU A 124 -18.37 -16.56 8.91
CA GLU A 124 -18.46 -16.43 10.37
C GLU A 124 -17.06 -16.48 10.98
N ILE A 125 -16.69 -15.43 11.70
CA ILE A 125 -15.40 -15.33 12.36
C ILE A 125 -15.60 -15.22 13.87
N GLN A 126 -14.93 -16.08 14.61
CA GLN A 126 -14.84 -16.05 16.06
C GLN A 126 -13.38 -15.85 16.46
N GLY A 127 -13.02 -14.62 16.81
CA GLY A 127 -11.65 -14.23 17.13
C GLY A 127 -11.33 -12.81 16.70
N ASP A 128 -10.09 -12.39 16.96
CA ASP A 128 -9.64 -11.04 16.64
C ASP A 128 -9.14 -10.95 15.18
N VAL A 129 -9.50 -9.87 14.50
CA VAL A 129 -9.14 -9.63 13.09
C VAL A 129 -8.30 -8.38 12.98
N MET A 130 -7.09 -8.51 12.44
CA MET A 130 -6.15 -7.40 12.24
C MET A 130 -5.75 -7.29 10.77
N ALA A 131 -6.08 -6.18 10.10
CA ALA A 131 -5.68 -5.93 8.72
C ALA A 131 -5.70 -4.44 8.33
N SER A 132 -5.17 -4.12 7.15
CA SER A 132 -5.15 -2.73 6.65
C SER A 132 -6.52 -2.30 6.17
N ARG A 133 -7.15 -3.13 5.32
CA ARG A 133 -8.51 -2.94 4.82
C ARG A 133 -9.39 -4.13 5.20
N ILE A 134 -10.56 -3.86 5.79
CA ILE A 134 -11.50 -4.90 6.22
C ILE A 134 -12.87 -4.60 5.64
N VAL A 135 -13.44 -5.56 4.91
CA VAL A 135 -14.81 -5.51 4.40
C VAL A 135 -15.61 -6.62 5.09
N VAL A 136 -16.68 -6.26 5.78
CA VAL A 136 -17.52 -7.21 6.52
C VAL A 136 -18.91 -7.27 5.90
N ALA A 137 -19.29 -8.42 5.38
CA ALA A 137 -20.68 -8.72 4.97
C ALA A 137 -21.33 -9.83 5.81
N GLY A 138 -20.54 -10.61 6.55
CA GLY A 138 -20.99 -11.71 7.39
C GLY A 138 -21.03 -11.37 8.88
N LYS A 139 -20.77 -12.38 9.71
CA LYS A 139 -20.80 -12.28 11.17
C LYS A 139 -19.40 -12.33 11.77
N VAL A 140 -19.09 -11.39 12.66
CA VAL A 140 -17.82 -11.32 13.37
C VAL A 140 -18.09 -11.22 14.87
N SER A 141 -17.52 -12.14 15.63
CA SER A 141 -17.56 -12.17 17.10
C SER A 141 -16.13 -12.05 17.63
N GLY A 142 -15.71 -10.84 17.98
CA GLY A 142 -14.34 -10.52 18.37
C GLY A 142 -13.97 -9.08 18.01
N ASN A 143 -12.73 -8.69 18.32
CA ASN A 143 -12.28 -7.32 18.09
C ASN A 143 -11.76 -7.14 16.67
N ILE A 144 -12.04 -5.99 16.08
CA ILE A 144 -11.59 -5.63 14.73
C ILE A 144 -10.57 -4.52 14.84
N TYR A 145 -9.41 -4.73 14.25
CA TYR A 145 -8.32 -3.76 14.17
C TYR A 145 -8.02 -3.47 12.70
N ALA A 146 -8.50 -2.32 12.22
CA ALA A 146 -8.26 -1.87 10.87
C ALA A 146 -7.28 -0.68 10.85
N TYR A 147 -6.15 -0.84 10.17
CA TYR A 147 -5.14 0.21 10.11
C TYR A 147 -5.55 1.39 9.22
N GLU A 148 -6.28 1.13 8.12
CA GLU A 148 -6.67 2.17 7.16
C GLU A 148 -8.19 2.31 7.04
N ARG A 149 -8.89 1.25 6.64
CA ARG A 149 -10.32 1.36 6.29
C ARG A 149 -11.14 0.14 6.68
N VAL A 150 -12.30 0.40 7.29
CA VAL A 150 -13.36 -0.59 7.52
C VAL A 150 -14.56 -0.28 6.64
N GLU A 151 -15.12 -1.30 6.00
CA GLU A 151 -16.40 -1.22 5.28
C GLU A 151 -17.36 -2.27 5.86
N LEU A 152 -18.44 -1.83 6.48
CA LEU A 152 -19.52 -2.70 6.92
C LEU A 152 -20.63 -2.69 5.88
N MET A 153 -20.92 -3.86 5.29
CA MET A 153 -22.00 -4.03 4.32
C MET A 153 -23.37 -4.18 5.00
N ALA A 154 -24.44 -4.11 4.21
CA ALA A 154 -25.82 -4.15 4.69
C ALA A 154 -26.15 -5.37 5.57
N SER A 155 -25.52 -6.52 5.35
CA SER A 155 -25.76 -7.76 6.13
C SER A 155 -24.77 -7.99 7.28
N ALA A 156 -23.86 -7.04 7.54
CA ALA A 156 -22.82 -7.20 8.55
C ALA A 156 -23.41 -7.28 9.98
N LEU A 157 -22.93 -8.26 10.76
CA LEU A 157 -23.19 -8.35 12.19
C LEU A 157 -21.86 -8.46 12.94
N VAL A 158 -21.49 -7.39 13.64
CA VAL A 158 -20.25 -7.35 14.42
C VAL A 158 -20.58 -7.25 15.91
N GLN A 159 -20.05 -8.17 16.70
CA GLN A 159 -20.04 -8.16 18.16
C GLN A 159 -18.61 -8.05 18.66
N GLY A 160 -18.25 -6.89 19.19
CA GLY A 160 -16.90 -6.60 19.69
C GLY A 160 -16.48 -5.17 19.39
N ASP A 161 -15.29 -4.82 19.86
CA ASP A 161 -14.77 -3.47 19.70
C ASP A 161 -14.08 -3.29 18.34
N ILE A 162 -14.30 -2.14 17.70
CA ILE A 162 -13.66 -1.80 16.42
C ILE A 162 -12.70 -0.62 16.62
N LYS A 163 -11.44 -0.84 16.25
CA LYS A 163 -10.45 0.21 16.06
C LYS A 163 -10.25 0.46 14.57
N TYR A 164 -10.46 1.69 14.10
CA TYR A 164 -10.43 2.03 12.67
C TYR A 164 -9.87 3.42 12.41
N ALA A 165 -9.23 3.66 11.26
CA ALA A 165 -8.83 5.01 10.84
C ALA A 165 -9.95 5.71 10.05
N SER A 166 -10.49 5.03 9.04
CA SER A 166 -11.65 5.45 8.26
C SER A 166 -12.69 4.33 8.23
N MET A 167 -13.98 4.68 8.28
CA MET A 167 -15.07 3.71 8.31
C MET A 167 -16.20 4.12 7.37
N ALA A 168 -16.73 3.16 6.64
CA ALA A 168 -17.96 3.27 5.87
C ALA A 168 -18.95 2.20 6.33
N VAL A 169 -20.20 2.60 6.55
CA VAL A 169 -21.26 1.71 7.04
C VAL A 169 -22.45 1.81 6.09
N GLU A 170 -22.86 0.67 5.55
CA GLU A 170 -24.04 0.57 4.70
C GLU A 170 -25.32 0.42 5.54
N HIS A 171 -26.45 0.86 4.97
CA HIS A 171 -27.75 0.71 5.61
C HIS A 171 -28.08 -0.76 5.88
N GLY A 172 -28.41 -1.09 7.13
CA GLY A 172 -28.74 -2.46 7.56
C GLY A 172 -27.65 -3.13 8.40
N ALA A 173 -26.41 -2.61 8.38
CA ALA A 173 -25.32 -3.12 9.19
C ALA A 173 -25.63 -3.01 10.69
N ARG A 174 -25.31 -4.05 11.46
CA ARG A 174 -25.49 -4.11 12.91
C ARG A 174 -24.14 -4.22 13.59
N LEU A 175 -23.84 -3.25 14.44
CA LEU A 175 -22.62 -3.19 15.23
C LEU A 175 -22.97 -3.12 16.71
N LEU A 176 -22.38 -3.99 17.51
CA LEU A 176 -22.54 -4.08 18.96
C LEU A 176 -21.16 -4.05 19.62
N GLY A 177 -20.75 -2.89 20.11
CA GLY A 177 -19.47 -2.71 20.80
C GLY A 177 -18.99 -1.27 20.80
N LEU A 178 -17.76 -1.05 21.26
CA LEU A 178 -17.13 0.27 21.26
C LEU A 178 -16.45 0.55 19.92
N MET A 179 -16.42 1.82 19.56
CA MET A 179 -15.77 2.33 18.35
C MET A 179 -14.68 3.30 18.74
N LEU A 180 -13.44 3.00 18.33
CA LEU A 180 -12.28 3.82 18.62
C LEU A 180 -11.61 4.22 17.31
N GLN A 181 -11.71 5.51 16.97
CA GLN A 181 -11.02 6.04 15.81
C GLN A 181 -9.53 6.20 16.13
N ILE A 182 -8.66 5.62 15.30
CA ILE A 182 -7.21 5.85 15.33
C ILE A 182 -6.86 6.92 14.30
N GLU A 183 -5.91 7.80 14.63
CA GLU A 183 -5.38 8.78 13.68
C GLU A 183 -4.56 8.04 12.62
N GLY A 184 -5.24 7.68 11.52
CA GLY A 184 -4.58 7.20 10.31
C GLY A 184 -3.97 8.38 9.58
N ASN A 185 -2.70 8.24 9.22
CA ASN A 185 -1.86 9.22 8.52
C ASN A 185 -2.69 10.16 7.62
N GLU A 186 -2.75 11.42 8.05
CA GLU A 186 -3.51 12.50 7.44
C GLU A 186 -3.20 12.60 5.95
N VAL A 187 -4.23 12.39 5.12
CA VAL A 187 -4.18 12.74 3.70
C VAL A 187 -3.85 14.23 3.63
N PRO A 188 -2.74 14.66 3.00
CA PRO A 188 -2.32 16.05 3.05
C PRO A 188 -3.41 16.91 2.42
N ALA A 189 -4.11 17.69 3.25
CA ALA A 189 -5.19 18.60 2.89
C ALA A 189 -4.72 19.82 2.05
N ASN A 190 -3.61 19.69 1.31
CA ASN A 190 -2.97 20.76 0.56
C ASN A 190 -3.47 20.90 -0.89
N LEU A 191 -4.26 19.95 -1.41
CA LEU A 191 -4.83 20.04 -2.78
C LEU A 191 -5.78 21.22 -3.00
N GLY A 192 -6.28 21.87 -1.95
CA GLY A 192 -7.13 23.06 -2.05
C GLY A 192 -6.38 24.37 -2.29
N ARG A 193 -5.14 24.50 -1.80
CA ARG A 193 -4.40 25.79 -1.86
C ARG A 193 -3.77 26.03 -3.23
N ASP A 194 -3.33 24.97 -3.90
CA ASP A 194 -2.71 25.07 -5.23
C ASP A 194 -3.74 25.41 -6.31
N ALA A 195 -4.97 24.89 -6.20
CA ALA A 195 -6.08 25.24 -7.07
C ALA A 195 -6.48 26.71 -6.91
N GLN A 196 -6.51 27.23 -5.68
CA GLN A 196 -6.83 28.64 -5.41
C GLN A 196 -5.73 29.59 -5.89
N ALA A 197 -4.45 29.21 -5.73
CA ALA A 197 -3.31 29.99 -6.20
C ALA A 197 -3.25 30.12 -7.74
N ALA A 198 -3.59 29.04 -8.47
CA ALA A 198 -3.66 29.06 -9.93
C ALA A 198 -4.79 29.97 -10.45
N ILE A 199 -5.95 29.98 -9.77
CA ILE A 199 -7.09 30.83 -10.14
C ILE A 199 -6.77 32.32 -9.91
N HIS A 200 -6.07 32.67 -8.83
CA HIS A 200 -5.68 34.06 -8.57
C HIS A 200 -4.70 34.58 -9.64
N LYS A 201 -3.71 33.75 -10.02
CA LYS A 201 -2.69 34.12 -11.03
C LYS A 201 -3.29 34.35 -12.43
N ALA A 202 -4.32 33.60 -12.80
CA ALA A 202 -5.02 33.79 -14.07
C ALA A 202 -5.85 35.09 -14.11
N LYS A 203 -6.41 35.53 -12.97
CA LYS A 203 -7.20 36.77 -12.89
C LYS A 203 -6.35 38.04 -12.99
N THR A 204 -5.10 38.00 -12.54
CA THR A 204 -4.21 39.18 -12.58
C THR A 204 -3.52 39.40 -13.93
N ALA A 205 -3.51 38.39 -14.81
CA ALA A 205 -2.84 38.45 -16.11
C ALA A 205 -3.72 39.01 -17.25
N GLY A 206 -4.97 39.38 -16.97
CA GLY A 206 -5.97 39.75 -17.98
C GLY A 206 -6.42 41.21 -17.98
N GLN A 207 -5.74 42.12 -17.28
CA GLN A 207 -6.10 43.55 -17.26
C GLN A 207 -5.19 44.33 -18.24
N PRO A 208 -5.65 44.66 -19.46
CA PRO A 208 -4.96 45.62 -20.31
C PRO A 208 -5.19 47.06 -19.80
N ASP A 209 -4.13 47.87 -19.84
CA ASP A 209 -4.11 49.31 -19.50
C ASP A 209 -5.01 50.15 -20.43
#